data_AF-A0A841DC44-F1
#
_entry.id   AF-A0A841DC44-F1
#
_cell.length_a   1.000
_cell.length_b   1.000
_cell.length_c   1.000
_cell.angle_alpha   90.00
_cell.angle_beta   90.00
_cell.angle_gamma   90.00
#
_symmetry.space_group_name_H-M   'P 1'
#
loop_
_entity.id
_entity.type
_entity.pdbx_description
1 polymer ?
#
loop_
_entity_poly.entity_id
_entity_poly.type
_entity_poly.pdbx_seq_one_letter_code
_entity_poly.pdbx_strand_id
1 'polypeptide(L)'
;MIVPTKGVAPQRALLAVGAQIVLATERQPVTVTQAWRRLLRWREKNNHRAPLTFWWFALALDLLYAMDLVDIDQDVLIFRARDDAA
;
A
#
# COMPACT_ATOMS: atom_id res chain seq x y z
N MET A 1 -5.61 8.82 -10.93
CA MET A 1 -5.77 8.38 -9.53
C MET A 1 -5.02 7.07 -9.30
N ILE A 2 -5.29 6.02 -10.09
CA ILE A 2 -4.45 4.79 -10.10
C ILE A 2 -3.01 5.15 -10.48
N VAL A 3 -2.86 5.81 -11.64
CA VAL A 3 -1.62 6.43 -12.11
C VAL A 3 -1.59 7.94 -11.80
N PRO A 4 -0.41 8.60 -11.87
CA PRO A 4 -0.30 10.05 -11.74
C PRO A 4 -1.21 10.77 -12.74
N THR A 5 -1.84 11.85 -12.31
CA THR A 5 -2.75 12.67 -13.14
C THR A 5 -2.58 14.14 -12.78
N LYS A 6 -3.15 15.07 -13.55
CA LYS A 6 -3.03 16.52 -13.28
C LYS A 6 -3.39 16.92 -11.84
N GLY A 7 -4.35 16.24 -11.20
CA GLY A 7 -4.77 16.49 -9.81
C GLY A 7 -4.18 15.56 -8.74
N VAL A 8 -3.35 14.58 -9.13
CA VAL A 8 -2.78 13.59 -8.19
C VAL A 8 -1.28 13.51 -8.42
N ALA A 9 -0.53 14.03 -7.45
CA ALA A 9 0.93 13.94 -7.43
C ALA A 9 1.40 12.48 -7.52
N PRO A 10 2.55 12.18 -8.16
CA PRO A 10 3.03 10.82 -8.31
C PRO A 10 3.13 10.03 -7.00
N GLN A 11 3.56 10.68 -5.91
CA GLN A 11 3.68 10.09 -4.57
C GLN A 11 2.32 9.73 -3.92
N ARG A 12 1.21 10.19 -4.50
CA ARG A 12 -0.17 9.93 -4.09
C ARG A 12 -0.93 9.06 -5.09
N ALA A 13 -0.35 8.70 -6.24
CA ALA A 13 -0.98 7.74 -7.14
C ALA A 13 -1.23 6.43 -6.39
N LEU A 14 -2.40 5.80 -6.54
CA LEU A 14 -2.75 4.60 -5.77
C LEU A 14 -1.78 3.46 -6.04
N LEU A 15 -1.27 3.33 -7.27
CA LEU A 15 -0.25 2.35 -7.60
C LEU A 15 1.05 2.59 -6.81
N ALA A 16 1.46 3.85 -6.70
CA ALA A 16 2.63 4.22 -5.91
C ALA A 16 2.39 3.99 -4.41
N VAL A 17 1.22 4.35 -3.88
CA VAL A 17 0.89 4.11 -2.46
C VAL A 17 0.79 2.60 -2.17
N GLY A 18 0.18 1.81 -3.06
CA GLY A 18 0.10 0.36 -2.97
C GLY A 18 1.49 -0.29 -2.92
N ALA A 19 2.39 0.11 -3.81
CA ALA A 19 3.78 -0.34 -3.78
C ALA A 19 4.48 0.02 -2.45
N GLN A 20 4.25 1.23 -1.94
CA GLN A 20 4.81 1.65 -0.65
C GLN A 20 4.27 0.84 0.52
N ILE A 21 3.00 0.41 0.49
CA ILE A 21 2.42 -0.49 1.51
C ILE A 21 3.17 -1.83 1.50
N VAL A 22 3.34 -2.43 0.33
CA VAL A 22 4.06 -3.71 0.18
C VAL A 22 5.52 -3.59 0.64
N LEU A 23 6.20 -2.51 0.27
CA LEU A 23 7.58 -2.24 0.69
C LEU A 23 7.68 -1.98 2.21
N ALA A 24 6.77 -1.20 2.77
CA ALA A 24 6.78 -0.85 4.20
C ALA A 24 6.46 -2.03 5.12
N THR A 25 5.71 -3.01 4.61
CA THR A 25 5.34 -4.22 5.35
C THR A 25 6.33 -5.37 5.12
N GLU A 26 7.22 -5.26 4.14
CA GLU A 26 8.16 -6.32 3.72
C GLU A 26 7.43 -7.62 3.38
N ARG A 27 6.18 -7.51 2.90
CA ARG A 27 5.26 -8.65 2.65
C ARG A 27 4.99 -9.53 3.88
N GLN A 28 5.29 -9.07 5.09
CA GLN A 28 4.97 -9.80 6.33
C GLN A 28 3.46 -9.71 6.62
N PRO A 29 2.86 -10.77 7.18
CA PRO A 29 1.49 -10.70 7.71
C PRO A 29 1.40 -9.64 8.80
N VAL A 30 0.51 -8.67 8.64
CA VAL A 30 0.35 -7.55 9.58
C VAL A 30 -1.11 -7.14 9.69
N THR A 31 -1.52 -6.61 10.84
CA THR A 31 -2.86 -6.02 10.95
C THR A 31 -2.95 -4.74 10.11
N VAL A 32 -4.18 -4.35 9.74
CA VAL A 32 -4.43 -3.09 9.00
C VAL A 32 -3.79 -1.88 9.71
N THR A 33 -3.93 -1.80 11.03
CA THR A 33 -3.33 -0.74 11.85
C THR A 33 -1.80 -0.76 11.80
N GLN A 34 -1.19 -1.95 11.84
CA GLN A 34 0.27 -2.08 11.71
C GLN A 34 0.75 -1.67 10.33
N ALA A 35 0.07 -2.09 9.26
CA ALA A 35 0.37 -1.69 7.89
C ALA A 35 0.32 -0.16 7.73
N TRP A 36 -0.73 0.49 8.25
CA TRP A 36 -0.86 1.95 8.24
C TRP A 36 0.30 2.65 8.95
N ARG A 37 0.65 2.20 10.16
CA ARG A 37 1.77 2.79 10.93
C ARG A 37 3.13 2.54 10.26
N ARG A 38 3.34 1.36 9.65
CA ARG A 38 4.55 1.04 8.89
C ARG A 38 4.67 1.94 7.65
N LEU A 39 3.57 2.15 6.91
CA LEU A 39 3.54 3.03 5.75
C LEU A 39 3.91 4.48 6.10
N LEU A 40 3.31 5.05 7.16
CA LEU A 40 3.62 6.42 7.58
C LEU A 40 5.11 6.58 7.92
N ARG A 41 5.69 5.66 8.69
CA ARG A 41 7.12 5.66 9.02
C ARG A 41 8.00 5.47 7.79
N TRP A 42 7.62 4.59 6.88
CA TRP A 42 8.35 4.36 5.64
C TRP A 42 8.35 5.62 4.77
N ARG A 43 7.22 6.32 4.66
CA ARG A 43 7.12 7.57 3.88
C ARG A 43 7.96 8.69 4.49
N GLU A 44 7.98 8.82 5.81
CA GLU A 44 8.84 9.77 6.52
C GLU A 44 10.32 9.51 6.23
N LYS A 45 10.78 8.25 6.36
CA LYS A 45 12.15 7.84 6.07
C LYS A 45 12.57 8.06 4.61
N ASN A 46 11.64 7.89 3.66
CA ASN A 46 11.89 8.05 2.23
C ASN A 46 11.57 9.46 1.70
N ASN A 47 11.37 10.44 2.58
CA ASN A 47 11.08 11.83 2.23
C ASN A 47 9.82 12.02 1.34
N HIS A 48 8.83 11.11 1.46
CA HIS A 48 7.54 11.18 0.78
C HIS A 48 6.57 12.06 1.57
N ARG A 49 6.71 13.38 1.41
CA ARG A 49 6.00 14.40 2.21
C ARG A 49 4.55 14.66 1.80
N ALA A 50 4.09 14.08 0.68
CA ALA A 50 2.72 14.31 0.25
C ALA A 50 1.74 13.77 1.32
N PRO A 51 0.74 14.57 1.75
CA PRO A 51 -0.20 14.15 2.78
C PRO A 51 -1.01 12.94 2.30
N LEU A 52 -1.19 11.99 3.20
CA LEU A 52 -1.91 10.75 2.95
C LEU A 52 -2.99 10.59 4.02
N THR A 53 -4.24 10.54 3.60
CA THR A 53 -5.39 10.28 4.46
C THR A 53 -5.61 8.79 4.61
N PHE A 54 -6.24 8.36 5.71
CA PHE A 54 -6.52 6.94 5.94
C PHE A 54 -7.40 6.33 4.85
N TRP A 55 -8.42 7.06 4.37
CA TRP A 55 -9.29 6.58 3.28
C TRP A 55 -8.52 6.36 1.97
N TRP A 56 -7.45 7.11 1.70
CA TRP A 56 -6.61 6.90 0.52
C TRP A 56 -5.75 5.65 0.65
N PHE A 57 -5.33 5.33 1.88
CA PHE A 57 -4.68 4.07 2.20
C PHE A 57 -5.64 2.89 2.04
N ALA A 58 -6.87 2.99 2.54
CA ALA A 58 -7.89 1.97 2.33
C ALA A 58 -8.13 1.73 0.83
N LEU A 59 -8.29 2.80 0.04
CA LEU A 59 -8.43 2.69 -1.41
C LEU A 59 -7.22 2.06 -2.12
N ALA A 60 -6.01 2.25 -1.57
CA ALA A 60 -4.83 1.58 -2.08
C ALA A 60 -4.79 0.09 -1.70
N LEU A 61 -5.33 -0.31 -0.55
CA LEU A 61 -5.55 -1.71 -0.20
C LEU A 61 -6.60 -2.35 -1.12
N ASP A 62 -7.70 -1.66 -1.41
CA ASP A 62 -8.73 -2.14 -2.35
C ASP A 62 -8.13 -2.40 -3.73
N LEU A 63 -7.23 -1.52 -4.19
CA LEU A 63 -6.48 -1.72 -5.44
C LEU A 63 -5.57 -2.96 -5.36
N LEU A 64 -4.82 -3.14 -4.28
CA LEU A 64 -3.97 -4.33 -4.10
C LEU A 64 -4.80 -5.61 -4.05
N TYR A 65 -5.96 -5.59 -3.41
CA TYR A 65 -6.88 -6.72 -3.32
C TYR A 65 -7.47 -7.05 -4.69
N ALA A 66 -7.91 -6.03 -5.45
CA ALA A 66 -8.40 -6.20 -6.81
C ALA A 66 -7.33 -6.75 -7.79
N MET A 67 -6.05 -6.59 -7.47
CA MET A 67 -4.92 -7.17 -8.23
C MET A 67 -4.48 -8.55 -7.70
N ASP A 68 -5.20 -9.12 -6.74
CA ASP A 68 -4.86 -10.38 -6.07
C ASP A 68 -3.47 -10.37 -5.40
N LEU A 69 -3.04 -9.20 -4.89
CA LEU A 69 -1.73 -9.04 -4.23
C LEU A 69 -1.81 -9.01 -2.70
N VAL A 70 -3.01 -8.81 -2.14
CA VAL A 70 -3.25 -8.82 -0.70
C VAL A 70 -4.58 -9.50 -0.41
N ASP A 71 -4.65 -10.21 0.69
CA ASP A 71 -5.86 -10.81 1.22
C ASP A 71 -6.00 -10.49 2.71
N ILE A 72 -7.19 -10.72 3.27
CA ILE A 72 -7.45 -10.58 4.70
C ILE A 72 -7.86 -11.93 5.26
N ASP A 73 -7.08 -12.44 6.20
CA ASP A 73 -7.40 -13.64 6.97
C ASP A 73 -7.38 -13.31 8.46
N GLN A 74 -8.49 -13.56 9.15
CA GLN A 74 -8.66 -13.31 10.59
C GLN A 74 -8.08 -11.95 11.06
N ASP A 75 -8.47 -10.86 10.39
CA ASP A 75 -8.01 -9.47 10.64
C ASP A 75 -6.53 -9.17 10.34
N VAL A 76 -5.83 -10.08 9.68
CA VAL A 76 -4.43 -9.93 9.24
C VAL A 76 -4.37 -9.78 7.72
N LEU A 77 -3.65 -8.75 7.26
CA LEU A 77 -3.31 -8.58 5.85
C LEU A 77 -2.22 -9.57 5.48
N ILE A 78 -2.50 -10.43 4.52
CA ILE A 78 -1.55 -11.39 3.94
C ILE A 78 -1.17 -10.88 2.55
N PHE A 79 0.13 -10.63 2.33
CA PHE A 79 0.63 -10.21 1.02
C PHE A 79 1.00 -11.44 0.20
N ARG A 80 0.39 -11.58 -0.98
CA ARG A 80 0.70 -12.66 -1.91
C ARG A 80 1.98 -12.31 -2.66
N ALA A 81 2.97 -13.19 -2.60
CA ALA A 81 4.06 -13.16 -3.56
C ALA A 81 3.49 -13.73 -4.86
N ARG A 82 3.56 -12.95 -5.94
CA ARG A 82 3.33 -13.51 -7.26
C ARG A 82 4.54 -14.39 -7.57
N ASP A 83 4.33 -15.70 -7.64
CA ASP A 83 5.32 -16.64 -8.17
C ASP A 83 5.42 -16.42 -9.69
N ASP A 84 6.07 -15.33 -10.09
CA ASP A 84 6.41 -15.09 -11.50
C ASP A 84 7.64 -15.95 -11.89
N ALA A 85 7.50 -17.27 -11.73
CA ALA A 85 8.41 -18.30 -12.18
C ALA A 85 7.64 -19.62 -12.42
N ALA A 86 6.75 -19.62 -13.40
CA ALA A 86 6.24 -20.83 -14.06
C ALA A 86 5.99 -20.54 -15.54
#